data_AF-A0A3A8QY08-F1
#
_entry.id   AF-A0A3A8QY08-F1
#
_cell.length_a   1.000
_cell.length_b   1.000
_cell.length_c   1.000
_cell.angle_alpha   90.00
_cell.angle_beta   90.00
_cell.angle_gamma   90.00
#
_symmetry.space_group_name_H-M   'P 1'
#
loop_
_entity.id
_entity.type
_entity.pdbx_description
1 polymer ?
#
loop_
_entity_poly.entity_id
_entity_poly.type
_entity_poly.pdbx_seq_one_letter_code
_entity_poly.pdbx_strand_id
1 'polypeptide(L)'
;MAVNVSRFHERFTYQARAPVPALLEDLEVLSRLDARAEGQRRVLSRAGGTAAILGGALALLCRQVWAGAVDPTEGLGVISGAILITGGVGGAAFVVGIGLLVWRALLRKRDLDNRRYDLARVLLQRLQVDLAPKAPVRLKLDLRAPDEPDKHAGQGMVGEWSTEFFVDPWFSLETRLADGTFVRIRMVERFQKRKRTRTTVSFLRIQRKTKGKHKSCAVLDVSARVKPERYPGLEQLKTRATGAVRLPPRVQLSRVRLAADRLSLRARLSGEWVARAERAEALEKEDASRTATMMLLSLYQVLGYARRRAKRQAARGRLEPV
;
A
#
# COMPACT_ATOMS: atom_id res chain seq x y z
N MET A 1 -22.63 2.27 -0.34
CA MET A 1 -23.11 3.68 -0.33
C MET A 1 -22.23 4.35 -1.35
N ALA A 2 -22.73 4.82 -2.50
CA ALA A 2 -21.84 5.25 -3.59
C ALA A 2 -20.73 6.20 -3.10
N VAL A 3 -19.47 5.79 -3.29
CA VAL A 3 -18.28 6.57 -2.95
C VAL A 3 -18.38 7.94 -3.62
N ASN A 4 -18.24 9.02 -2.85
CA ASN A 4 -18.14 10.37 -3.44
C ASN A 4 -16.76 10.52 -4.08
N VAL A 5 -16.70 10.25 -5.39
CA VAL A 5 -15.47 10.20 -6.18
C VAL A 5 -14.74 11.55 -6.18
N SER A 6 -15.47 12.67 -6.24
CA SER A 6 -14.90 14.02 -6.23
C SER A 6 -14.14 14.30 -4.93
N ARG A 7 -14.77 14.02 -3.79
CA ARG A 7 -14.13 14.19 -2.46
C ARG A 7 -12.96 13.22 -2.26
N PHE A 8 -13.06 12.03 -2.84
CA PHE A 8 -12.00 11.02 -2.77
C PHE A 8 -10.75 11.47 -3.53
N HIS A 9 -10.88 12.07 -4.72
CA HIS A 9 -9.73 12.53 -5.51
C HIS A 9 -8.92 13.66 -4.86
N GLU A 10 -9.53 14.46 -3.97
CA GLU A 10 -8.82 15.51 -3.24
C GLU A 10 -8.02 14.95 -2.07
N ARG A 11 -8.58 13.98 -1.33
CA ARG A 11 -8.02 13.54 -0.04
C ARG A 11 -7.37 12.17 -0.08
N PHE A 12 -7.63 11.37 -1.12
CA PHE A 12 -7.22 9.97 -1.27
C PHE A 12 -7.45 9.14 0.01
N THR A 13 -8.50 9.49 0.76
CA THR A 13 -8.84 8.86 2.03
C THR A 13 -10.28 8.38 1.93
N TYR A 14 -10.47 7.10 2.19
CA TYR A 14 -11.78 6.46 2.24
C TYR A 14 -12.15 6.15 3.70
N GLN A 15 -13.31 6.62 4.14
CA GLN A 15 -13.83 6.33 5.46
C GLN A 15 -15.33 6.10 5.39
N ALA A 16 -15.78 4.93 5.84
CA ALA A 16 -17.18 4.56 5.82
C ALA A 16 -17.55 3.70 7.03
N ARG A 17 -18.84 3.72 7.38
CA ARG A 17 -19.45 2.81 8.35
C ARG A 17 -20.67 2.18 7.70
N ALA A 18 -20.55 0.95 7.24
CA ALA A 18 -21.60 0.28 6.47
C ALA A 18 -21.50 -1.25 6.64
N PRO A 19 -22.54 -2.02 6.26
CA PRO A 19 -22.46 -3.47 6.15
C PRO A 19 -21.37 -3.91 5.15
N VAL A 20 -20.87 -5.13 5.33
CA VAL A 20 -19.78 -5.68 4.49
C VAL A 20 -20.07 -5.60 2.98
N PRO A 21 -21.26 -5.99 2.48
CA PRO A 21 -21.53 -5.94 1.03
C PRO A 21 -21.38 -4.53 0.45
N ALA A 22 -21.92 -3.53 1.14
CA ALA A 22 -21.81 -2.13 0.71
C ALA A 22 -20.35 -1.64 0.71
N LEU A 23 -19.53 -2.06 1.69
CA LEU A 23 -18.10 -1.71 1.69
C LEU A 23 -17.33 -2.41 0.56
N LEU A 24 -17.70 -3.63 0.20
CA LEU A 24 -17.08 -4.36 -0.91
C LEU A 24 -17.39 -3.72 -2.27
N GLU A 25 -18.63 -3.26 -2.46
CA GLU A 25 -19.02 -2.46 -3.64
C GLU A 25 -18.19 -1.18 -3.73
N ASP A 26 -18.05 -0.46 -2.62
CA ASP A 26 -17.29 0.79 -2.55
C ASP A 26 -15.79 0.55 -2.87
N LEU A 27 -15.20 -0.54 -2.38
CA LEU A 27 -13.83 -0.95 -2.72
C LEU A 27 -13.68 -1.39 -4.19
N GLU A 28 -14.72 -1.99 -4.76
CA GLU A 28 -14.71 -2.34 -6.19
C GLU A 28 -14.70 -1.09 -7.07
N VAL A 29 -15.47 -0.07 -6.72
CA VAL A 29 -15.41 1.25 -7.39
C VAL A 29 -13.98 1.82 -7.35
N LEU A 30 -13.31 1.77 -6.19
CA LEU A 30 -11.91 2.21 -6.06
C LEU A 30 -10.97 1.40 -6.97
N SER A 31 -11.13 0.08 -7.02
CA SER A 31 -10.32 -0.78 -7.90
C SER A 31 -10.52 -0.46 -9.39
N ARG A 32 -11.75 -0.13 -9.82
CA ARG A 32 -12.03 0.26 -11.20
C ARG A 32 -11.46 1.63 -11.55
N LEU A 33 -11.49 2.58 -10.62
CA LEU A 33 -10.87 3.90 -10.78
C LEU A 33 -9.36 3.77 -10.96
N ASP A 34 -8.72 2.94 -10.15
CA ASP A 34 -7.28 2.69 -10.24
C ASP A 34 -6.92 1.97 -11.56
N ALA A 35 -7.62 0.90 -11.91
CA ALA A 35 -7.39 0.17 -13.16
C ALA A 35 -7.52 1.08 -14.40
N ARG A 36 -8.46 2.04 -14.37
CA ARG A 36 -8.61 3.05 -15.42
C ARG A 36 -7.41 4.00 -15.47
N ALA A 37 -6.91 4.45 -14.32
CA ALA A 37 -5.72 5.31 -14.25
C ALA A 37 -4.46 4.59 -14.73
N GLU A 38 -4.25 3.33 -14.30
CA GLU A 38 -3.17 2.48 -14.79
C GLU A 38 -3.26 2.28 -16.32
N GLY A 39 -4.45 1.97 -16.83
CA GLY A 39 -4.71 1.78 -18.26
C GLY A 39 -4.34 3.02 -19.08
N GLN A 40 -4.80 4.20 -18.65
CA GLN A 40 -4.44 5.48 -19.27
C GLN A 40 -2.93 5.71 -19.27
N ARG A 41 -2.24 5.42 -18.16
CA ARG A 41 -0.78 5.56 -18.06
C ARG A 41 -0.03 4.62 -18.98
N ARG A 42 -0.50 3.37 -19.14
CA ARG A 42 0.10 2.39 -20.06
C ARG A 42 -0.05 2.84 -21.51
N VAL A 43 -1.24 3.31 -21.89
CA VAL A 43 -1.50 3.85 -23.24
C VAL A 43 -0.63 5.07 -23.52
N LEU A 44 -0.62 6.06 -22.61
CA LEU A 44 0.22 7.25 -22.74
C LEU A 44 1.72 6.93 -22.78
N SER A 45 2.17 5.92 -22.03
CA SER A 45 3.56 5.47 -22.07
C SER A 45 3.94 4.91 -23.43
N ARG A 46 3.07 4.10 -24.03
CA ARG A 46 3.32 3.49 -25.34
C ARG A 46 3.25 4.56 -26.41
N ALA A 47 2.14 5.29 -26.51
CA ALA A 47 1.92 6.31 -27.53
C ALA A 47 2.92 7.47 -27.44
N GLY A 48 3.17 8.00 -26.24
CA GLY A 48 4.13 9.08 -26.03
C GLY A 48 5.57 8.64 -26.29
N GLY A 49 5.93 7.42 -25.87
CA GLY A 49 7.25 6.86 -26.14
C GLY A 49 7.50 6.62 -27.63
N THR A 50 6.55 5.99 -28.33
CA THR A 50 6.67 5.74 -29.77
C THR A 50 6.70 7.03 -30.57
N ALA A 51 5.84 8.00 -30.26
CA ALA A 51 5.81 9.29 -30.94
C ALA A 51 7.10 10.10 -30.72
N ALA A 52 7.64 10.10 -29.49
CA ALA A 52 8.90 10.78 -29.20
C ALA A 52 10.09 10.10 -29.90
N ILE A 53 10.18 8.77 -29.90
CA ILE A 53 11.30 8.07 -30.54
C ILE A 53 11.25 8.24 -32.06
N LEU A 54 10.10 7.96 -32.70
CA LEU A 54 9.97 8.03 -34.15
C LEU A 54 10.04 9.47 -34.66
N GLY A 55 9.35 10.40 -33.98
CA GLY A 55 9.39 11.82 -34.33
C GLY A 55 10.80 12.41 -34.19
N GLY A 56 11.49 12.08 -33.08
CA GLY A 56 12.87 12.51 -32.85
C GLY A 56 13.85 11.93 -33.87
N ALA A 57 13.74 10.64 -34.19
CA ALA A 57 14.56 9.99 -35.21
C ALA A 57 14.33 10.60 -36.60
N LEU A 58 13.07 10.83 -36.99
CA LEU A 58 12.74 11.43 -38.28
C LEU A 58 13.27 12.87 -38.38
N ALA A 59 13.11 13.68 -37.33
CA ALA A 59 13.64 15.04 -37.28
C ALA A 59 15.18 15.07 -37.37
N LEU A 60 15.86 14.14 -36.69
CA LEU A 60 17.33 14.00 -36.75
C LEU A 60 17.81 13.55 -38.14
N LEU A 61 17.14 12.58 -38.76
CA LEU A 61 17.46 12.12 -40.12
C LEU A 61 17.26 13.25 -41.14
N CYS A 62 16.14 13.97 -41.07
CA CYS A 62 15.89 15.12 -41.95
C CYS A 62 16.97 16.20 -41.76
N ARG A 63 17.39 16.46 -40.51
CA ARG A 63 18.48 17.41 -40.22
C ARG A 63 19.82 16.95 -40.80
N GLN A 64 20.16 15.65 -40.71
CA GLN A 64 21.41 15.15 -41.27
C GLN A 64 21.43 15.19 -42.79
N VAL A 65 20.31 14.80 -43.44
CA VAL A 65 20.16 14.90 -44.90
C VAL A 65 20.25 16.36 -45.34
N TRP A 66 19.59 17.28 -44.63
CA TRP A 66 19.68 18.71 -44.93
C TRP A 66 21.11 19.25 -44.78
N ALA A 67 21.82 18.87 -43.71
CA ALA A 67 23.19 19.30 -43.47
C ALA A 67 24.21 18.73 -44.47
N GLY A 68 23.96 17.55 -45.02
CA GLY A 68 24.80 16.90 -46.03
C GLY A 68 24.49 17.29 -47.48
N ALA A 69 23.29 17.81 -47.76
CA ALA A 69 22.84 18.20 -49.10
C ALA A 69 23.12 19.67 -49.46
N VAL A 70 23.87 20.40 -48.62
CA VAL A 70 24.28 21.79 -48.91
C VAL A 70 25.49 21.77 -49.85
N ASP A 71 25.29 21.34 -51.10
CA ASP A 71 26.05 21.87 -52.23
C ASP A 71 25.14 22.87 -52.95
N PRO A 72 25.54 24.15 -53.14
CA PRO A 72 24.58 25.23 -53.36
C PRO A 72 23.99 25.32 -54.78
N THR A 73 24.41 24.49 -55.73
CA THR A 73 24.42 24.96 -57.13
C THR A 73 23.30 24.49 -58.05
N GLU A 74 22.64 23.33 -57.94
CA GLU A 74 21.58 23.00 -58.92
C GLU A 74 20.39 22.19 -58.36
N GLY A 75 19.17 22.68 -58.59
CA GLY A 75 17.95 21.86 -58.72
C GLY A 75 17.18 21.41 -57.48
N LEU A 76 17.32 22.05 -56.31
CA LEU A 76 16.81 21.51 -55.02
C LEU A 76 15.45 22.06 -54.52
N GLY A 77 14.65 22.76 -55.33
CA GLY A 77 13.40 23.40 -54.84
C GLY A 77 12.36 22.42 -54.27
N VAL A 78 12.14 21.28 -54.94
CA VAL A 78 11.12 20.30 -54.52
C VAL A 78 11.63 19.39 -53.39
N ILE A 79 12.91 19.00 -53.44
CA ILE A 79 13.54 18.10 -52.46
C ILE A 79 13.73 18.80 -51.11
N SER A 80 14.14 20.08 -51.12
CA SER A 80 14.28 20.88 -49.89
C SER A 80 12.93 21.13 -49.20
N GLY A 81 11.87 21.40 -49.96
CA GLY A 81 10.51 21.54 -49.45
C GLY A 81 10.00 20.27 -48.77
N ALA A 82 10.21 19.10 -49.38
CA ALA A 82 9.81 17.81 -48.81
C ALA A 82 10.57 17.47 -47.50
N ILE A 83 11.86 17.80 -47.41
CA ILE A 83 12.67 17.60 -46.19
C ILE A 83 12.20 18.52 -45.05
N LEU A 84 11.86 19.77 -45.35
CA LEU A 84 11.32 20.71 -44.36
C LEU A 84 9.96 20.26 -43.82
N ILE A 85 9.05 19.81 -44.70
CA ILE A 85 7.74 19.30 -44.28
C ILE A 85 7.89 18.03 -43.44
N THR A 86 8.69 17.07 -43.90
CA THR A 86 8.90 15.79 -43.21
C THR A 86 9.60 15.99 -41.86
N GLY A 87 10.61 16.87 -41.81
CA GLY A 87 11.28 17.27 -40.58
C GLY A 87 10.35 18.01 -39.61
N GLY A 88 9.47 18.88 -40.14
CA GLY A 88 8.44 19.57 -39.37
C GLY A 88 7.42 18.62 -38.75
N VAL A 89 6.94 17.62 -39.51
CA VAL A 89 6.05 16.56 -39.01
C VAL A 89 6.75 15.72 -37.93
N GLY A 90 8.02 15.35 -38.16
CA GLY A 90 8.84 14.65 -37.16
C GLY A 90 9.00 15.45 -35.86
N GLY A 91 9.30 16.75 -35.97
CA GLY A 91 9.40 17.66 -34.84
C GLY A 91 8.08 17.82 -34.08
N ALA A 92 6.95 17.97 -34.78
CA ALA A 92 5.63 18.05 -34.17
C ALA A 92 5.26 16.76 -33.42
N ALA A 93 5.51 15.59 -34.03
CA ALA A 93 5.29 14.29 -33.38
C ALA A 93 6.16 14.11 -32.13
N PHE A 94 7.41 14.60 -32.15
CA PHE A 94 8.29 14.61 -30.98
C PHE A 94 7.72 15.45 -29.83
N VAL A 95 7.27 16.69 -30.12
CA VAL A 95 6.67 17.59 -29.12
C VAL A 95 5.39 16.98 -28.53
N VAL A 96 4.51 16.43 -29.36
CA VAL A 96 3.31 15.71 -28.90
C VAL A 96 3.70 14.52 -28.02
N GLY A 97 4.70 13.74 -28.42
CA GLY A 97 5.24 12.62 -27.63
C GLY A 97 5.70 13.05 -26.24
N ILE A 98 6.48 14.14 -26.15
CA ILE A 98 6.88 14.73 -24.86
C ILE A 98 5.66 15.17 -24.05
N GLY A 99 4.69 15.85 -24.67
CA GLY A 99 3.45 16.28 -24.02
C GLY A 99 2.69 15.11 -23.38
N LEU A 100 2.56 13.98 -24.08
CA LEU A 100 1.93 12.76 -23.55
C LEU A 100 2.73 12.15 -22.38
N LEU A 101 4.07 12.20 -22.42
CA LEU A 101 4.92 11.73 -21.32
C LEU A 101 4.84 12.64 -20.08
N VAL A 102 4.74 13.95 -20.28
CA VAL A 102 4.49 14.92 -19.19
C VAL A 102 3.11 14.67 -18.59
N TRP A 103 2.09 14.49 -19.41
CA TRP A 103 0.74 14.13 -18.94
C TRP A 103 0.76 12.84 -18.13
N ARG A 104 1.47 11.80 -18.59
CA ARG A 104 1.67 10.55 -17.84
C ARG A 104 2.30 10.80 -16.46
N ALA A 105 3.30 11.69 -16.38
CA ALA A 105 3.95 12.03 -15.12
C ALA A 105 2.97 12.71 -14.15
N LEU A 106 2.08 13.58 -14.66
CA LEU A 106 1.03 14.20 -13.86
C LEU A 106 0.01 13.18 -13.35
N LEU A 107 -0.37 12.18 -14.17
CA LEU A 107 -1.27 11.10 -13.77
C LEU A 107 -0.68 10.16 -12.72
N ARG A 108 0.64 10.08 -12.58
CA ARG A 108 1.28 9.24 -11.54
C ARG A 108 0.84 9.63 -10.12
N LYS A 109 0.46 10.88 -9.89
CA LYS A 109 -0.06 11.34 -8.59
C LYS A 109 -1.43 10.74 -8.24
N ARG A 110 -2.13 10.15 -9.23
CA ARG A 110 -3.46 9.51 -9.06
C ARG A 110 -3.38 7.98 -8.91
N ASP A 111 -2.17 7.43 -8.95
CA ASP A 111 -1.91 6.00 -8.80
C ASP A 111 -2.20 5.59 -7.34
N LEU A 112 -3.11 4.65 -7.12
CA LEU A 112 -3.39 4.13 -5.79
C LEU A 112 -2.48 2.93 -5.51
N ASP A 113 -2.22 2.63 -4.24
CA ASP A 113 -1.50 1.39 -3.90
C ASP A 113 -2.48 0.22 -3.83
N ASN A 114 -2.43 -0.65 -4.85
CA ASN A 114 -3.35 -1.79 -5.04
C ASN A 114 -3.43 -2.67 -3.79
N ARG A 115 -2.29 -2.85 -3.12
CA ARG A 115 -2.16 -3.70 -1.93
C ARG A 115 -3.05 -3.22 -0.79
N ARG A 116 -3.31 -1.91 -0.69
CA ARG A 116 -4.05 -1.31 0.43
C ARG A 116 -5.54 -1.62 0.38
N TYR A 117 -6.19 -1.38 -0.76
CA TYR A 117 -7.62 -1.68 -0.89
C TYR A 117 -7.87 -3.19 -1.07
N ASP A 118 -6.94 -3.93 -1.68
CA ASP A 118 -7.04 -5.39 -1.79
C ASP A 118 -6.98 -6.07 -0.42
N LEU A 119 -6.12 -5.59 0.49
CA LEU A 119 -6.10 -6.11 1.85
C LEU A 119 -7.44 -5.89 2.54
N ALA A 120 -8.01 -4.70 2.41
CA ALA A 120 -9.32 -4.38 2.97
C ALA A 120 -10.41 -5.33 2.43
N ARG A 121 -10.43 -5.55 1.12
CA ARG A 121 -11.37 -6.45 0.44
C ARG A 121 -11.25 -7.88 0.98
N VAL A 122 -10.04 -8.43 1.03
CA VAL A 122 -9.80 -9.80 1.50
C VAL A 122 -10.17 -9.97 2.97
N LEU A 123 -9.84 -8.99 3.82
CA LEU A 123 -10.19 -9.04 5.25
C LEU A 123 -11.71 -8.95 5.45
N LEU A 124 -12.41 -8.08 4.71
CA LEU A 124 -13.86 -7.97 4.78
C LEU A 124 -14.54 -9.28 4.35
N GLN A 125 -14.10 -9.90 3.25
CA GLN A 125 -14.62 -11.20 2.80
C GLN A 125 -14.45 -12.30 3.84
N ARG A 126 -13.29 -12.35 4.52
CA ARG A 126 -13.05 -13.35 5.57
C ARG A 126 -13.86 -13.08 6.83
N LEU A 127 -13.96 -11.81 7.24
CA LEU A 127 -14.72 -11.42 8.43
C LEU A 127 -16.23 -11.53 8.24
N GLN A 128 -16.73 -11.50 7.00
CA GLN A 128 -18.16 -11.60 6.70
C GLN A 128 -18.83 -12.82 7.33
N VAL A 129 -18.10 -13.94 7.43
CA VAL A 129 -18.60 -15.21 7.99
C VAL A 129 -18.88 -15.09 9.49
N ASP A 130 -18.13 -14.25 10.21
CA ASP A 130 -18.23 -14.08 11.66
C ASP A 130 -19.11 -12.88 12.08
N LEU A 131 -19.66 -12.16 11.10
CA LEU A 131 -20.47 -10.96 11.30
C LEU A 131 -21.96 -11.26 11.18
N ALA A 132 -22.77 -10.53 11.96
CA ALA A 132 -24.21 -10.55 11.72
C ALA A 132 -24.53 -9.91 10.35
N PRO A 133 -25.57 -10.36 9.62
CA PRO A 133 -25.81 -9.96 8.22
C PRO A 133 -25.88 -8.45 7.96
N LYS A 134 -26.30 -7.66 8.95
CA LYS A 134 -26.41 -6.19 8.89
C LYS A 134 -25.49 -5.47 9.88
N ALA A 135 -24.47 -6.15 10.41
CA ALA A 135 -23.54 -5.54 11.35
C ALA A 135 -22.72 -4.45 10.64
N PRO A 136 -22.71 -3.20 11.16
CA PRO A 136 -21.93 -2.13 10.55
C PRO A 136 -20.45 -2.34 10.85
N VAL A 137 -19.63 -2.31 9.80
CA VAL A 137 -18.17 -2.29 9.88
C VAL A 137 -17.70 -0.86 9.62
N ARG A 138 -16.79 -0.36 10.46
CA ARG A 138 -16.13 0.92 10.25
C ARG A 138 -14.78 0.66 9.58
N LEU A 139 -14.63 1.15 8.36
CA LEU A 139 -13.41 1.05 7.56
C LEU A 139 -12.82 2.43 7.35
N LYS A 140 -11.52 2.58 7.57
CA LYS A 140 -10.71 3.74 7.23
C LYS A 140 -9.49 3.28 6.43
N LEU A 141 -9.30 3.88 5.27
CA LEU A 141 -8.20 3.66 4.34
C LEU A 141 -7.59 5.00 3.91
N ASP A 142 -6.30 5.17 4.13
CA ASP A 142 -5.49 6.24 3.54
C ASP A 142 -4.73 5.65 2.36
N LEU A 143 -4.98 6.16 1.15
CA LEU A 143 -4.35 5.69 -0.08
C LEU A 143 -3.29 6.68 -0.58
N ARG A 144 -2.97 7.73 0.19
CA ARG A 144 -1.86 8.64 -0.10
C ARG A 144 -0.52 7.93 0.05
N ALA A 145 0.49 8.44 -0.64
CA ALA A 145 1.84 7.94 -0.54
C ALA A 145 2.34 7.93 0.93
N PRO A 146 3.21 6.97 1.30
CA PRO A 146 3.72 6.85 2.67
C PRO A 146 4.68 7.98 3.05
N ASP A 147 5.11 8.80 2.09
CA ASP A 147 6.12 9.84 2.23
C ASP A 147 5.57 11.28 2.15
N GLU A 148 4.27 11.43 2.35
CA GLU A 148 3.61 12.73 2.53
C GLU A 148 4.16 13.48 3.76
N PRO A 149 4.27 14.83 3.71
CA PRO A 149 4.87 15.63 4.78
C PRO A 149 4.11 15.51 6.10
N ASP A 150 2.77 15.38 6.06
CA ASP A 150 1.93 15.18 7.25
C ASP A 150 2.27 13.89 8.03
N LYS A 151 2.91 12.93 7.37
CA LYS A 151 3.29 11.62 7.93
C LYS A 151 4.73 11.60 8.44
N HIS A 152 5.44 12.73 8.35
CA HIS A 152 6.83 12.85 8.79
C HIS A 152 6.93 12.75 10.31
N ALA A 153 7.64 11.73 10.78
CA ALA A 153 7.83 11.46 12.21
C ALA A 153 9.13 12.06 12.76
N GLY A 154 10.07 12.46 11.88
CA GLY A 154 11.32 13.07 12.27
C GLY A 154 12.46 12.75 11.31
N GLN A 155 13.59 13.43 11.51
CA GLN A 155 14.81 13.25 10.72
C GLN A 155 15.99 12.93 11.63
N GLY A 156 16.98 12.22 11.11
CA GLY A 156 18.20 11.90 11.82
C GLY A 156 19.33 11.47 10.90
N MET A 157 20.54 11.37 11.44
CA MET A 157 21.70 10.81 10.75
C MET A 157 21.85 9.33 11.12
N VAL A 158 22.06 8.47 10.13
CA VAL A 158 22.44 7.06 10.33
C VAL A 158 23.76 6.84 9.60
N GLY A 159 24.87 7.01 10.31
CA GLY A 159 26.20 7.15 9.69
C GLY A 159 26.23 8.38 8.78
N GLU A 160 26.72 8.23 7.55
CA GLU A 160 26.78 9.32 6.55
C GLU A 160 25.45 9.55 5.78
N TRP A 161 24.34 8.94 6.22
CA TRP A 161 23.04 9.04 5.55
C TRP A 161 22.10 9.95 6.33
N SER A 162 21.63 11.03 5.68
CA SER A 162 20.47 11.78 6.16
C SER A 162 19.24 10.90 5.98
N THR A 163 18.55 10.61 7.08
CA THR A 163 17.41 9.69 7.14
C THR A 163 16.17 10.45 7.61
N GLU A 164 15.13 10.44 6.79
CA GLU A 164 13.79 10.92 7.12
C GLU A 164 12.92 9.71 7.48
N PHE A 165 12.21 9.79 8.60
CA PHE A 165 11.31 8.75 9.09
C PHE A 165 9.86 9.19 8.88
N PHE A 166 9.04 8.28 8.36
CA PHE A 166 7.61 8.49 8.14
C PHE A 166 6.81 7.37 8.82
N VAL A 167 5.66 7.72 9.38
CA VAL A 167 4.72 6.79 10.01
C VAL A 167 3.35 7.01 9.39
N ASP A 168 2.89 6.01 8.64
CA ASP A 168 1.66 6.06 7.87
C ASP A 168 0.60 5.11 8.43
N PRO A 169 -0.31 5.58 9.31
CA PRO A 169 -1.43 4.79 9.81
C PRO A 169 -2.55 4.72 8.76
N TRP A 170 -2.32 3.90 7.74
CA TRP A 170 -3.18 3.90 6.56
C TRP A 170 -4.42 3.02 6.68
N PHE A 171 -4.43 1.99 7.53
CA PHE A 171 -5.55 1.04 7.64
C PHE A 171 -6.15 1.01 9.04
N SER A 172 -7.47 1.08 9.14
CA SER A 172 -8.21 0.72 10.35
C SER A 172 -9.56 0.08 9.98
N LEU A 173 -9.79 -1.13 10.48
CA LEU A 173 -11.05 -1.85 10.39
C LEU A 173 -11.54 -2.15 11.80
N GLU A 174 -12.75 -1.70 12.12
CA GLU A 174 -13.39 -1.87 13.42
C GLU A 174 -14.77 -2.49 13.22
N THR A 175 -15.07 -3.55 13.96
CA THR A 175 -16.37 -4.23 13.87
C THR A 175 -16.73 -4.94 15.17
N ARG A 176 -17.99 -5.34 15.29
CA ARG A 176 -18.49 -6.21 16.34
C ARG A 176 -18.93 -7.53 15.73
N LEU A 177 -18.32 -8.61 16.20
CA LEU A 177 -18.61 -9.97 15.75
C LEU A 177 -19.92 -10.48 16.38
N ALA A 178 -20.47 -11.56 15.83
CA ALA A 178 -21.75 -12.14 16.25
C ALA A 178 -21.76 -12.57 17.73
N ASP A 179 -20.60 -12.95 18.29
CA ASP A 179 -20.41 -13.28 19.70
C ASP A 179 -20.45 -12.05 20.63
N GLY A 180 -20.48 -10.85 20.06
CA GLY A 180 -20.45 -9.57 20.75
C GLY A 180 -19.05 -9.00 20.99
N THR A 181 -17.98 -9.70 20.57
CA THR A 181 -16.58 -9.27 20.66
C THR A 181 -16.34 -8.09 19.73
N PHE A 182 -15.72 -7.03 20.23
CA PHE A 182 -15.33 -5.89 19.41
C PHE A 182 -13.91 -6.12 18.88
N VAL A 183 -13.78 -6.25 17.56
CA VAL A 183 -12.51 -6.49 16.89
C VAL A 183 -12.05 -5.23 16.19
N ARG A 184 -10.75 -4.97 16.30
CA ARG A 184 -10.09 -3.87 15.61
C ARG A 184 -8.78 -4.34 15.01
N ILE A 185 -8.66 -4.17 13.70
CA ILE A 185 -7.46 -4.45 12.92
C ILE A 185 -6.91 -3.11 12.44
N ARG A 186 -5.62 -2.86 12.67
CA ARG A 186 -4.93 -1.65 12.21
C ARG A 186 -3.64 -2.04 11.50
N MET A 187 -3.29 -1.29 10.47
CA MET A 187 -2.00 -1.42 9.81
C MET A 187 -1.34 -0.05 9.72
N VAL A 188 -0.07 -0.02 10.10
CA VAL A 188 0.77 1.17 10.09
C VAL A 188 2.02 0.85 9.30
N GLU A 189 2.32 1.64 8.28
CA GLU A 189 3.55 1.52 7.51
C GLU A 189 4.60 2.48 8.08
N ARG A 190 5.81 1.95 8.32
CA ARG A 190 6.97 2.73 8.74
C ARG A 190 7.91 2.81 7.56
N PHE A 191 8.10 4.02 7.05
CA PHE A 191 8.91 4.28 5.87
C PHE A 191 10.13 5.11 6.24
N GLN A 192 11.28 4.76 5.68
CA GLN A 192 12.54 5.47 5.87
C GLN A 192 13.08 5.88 4.51
N LYS A 193 13.26 7.19 4.29
CA LYS A 193 14.03 7.71 3.15
C LYS A 193 15.44 8.01 3.63
N ARG A 194 16.44 7.49 2.93
CA ARG A 194 17.86 7.77 3.20
C ARG A 194 18.47 8.43 1.99
N LYS A 195 19.12 9.56 2.19
CA LYS A 195 19.80 10.32 1.15
C LYS A 195 21.24 10.54 1.58
N ARG A 196 22.17 10.28 0.65
CA ARG A 196 23.57 10.66 0.79
C ARG A 196 23.95 11.49 -0.44
N THR A 197 24.49 12.67 -0.20
CA THR A 197 24.99 13.54 -1.26
C THR A 197 26.50 13.64 -1.12
N ARG A 198 27.22 13.28 -2.19
CA ARG A 198 28.66 13.49 -2.32
C ARG A 198 28.88 14.61 -3.32
N THR A 199 29.58 15.65 -2.89
CA THR A 199 30.01 16.75 -3.75
C THR A 199 31.50 16.58 -4.02
N THR A 200 31.88 16.50 -5.29
CA THR A 200 33.27 16.50 -5.73
C THR A 200 33.53 17.83 -6.43
N VAL A 201 34.45 18.61 -5.89
CA VAL A 201 34.88 19.89 -6.47
C VAL A 201 36.20 19.65 -7.19
N SER A 202 36.26 20.05 -8.46
CA SER A 202 37.48 20.08 -9.27
C SER A 202 37.65 21.48 -9.86
N PHE A 203 38.88 21.86 -10.23
CA PHE A 203 39.26 23.18 -10.72
C PHE A 203 38.35 23.76 -11.83
N LEU A 204 37.71 22.90 -12.64
CA LEU A 204 36.81 23.30 -13.74
C LEU A 204 35.33 22.91 -13.54
N ARG A 205 34.99 22.09 -12.53
CA ARG A 205 33.62 21.56 -12.40
C ARG A 205 33.26 21.10 -11.01
N ILE A 206 32.06 21.47 -10.58
CA ILE A 206 31.39 20.92 -9.39
C ILE A 206 30.49 19.76 -9.84
N GLN A 207 30.76 18.55 -9.36
CA GLN A 207 29.90 17.38 -9.58
C GLN A 207 29.21 16.97 -8.28
N ARG A 208 27.88 16.86 -8.31
CA ARG A 208 27.06 16.38 -7.19
C ARG A 208 26.45 15.03 -7.54
N LYS A 209 26.75 14.00 -6.74
CA LYS A 209 26.14 12.68 -6.83
C LYS A 209 25.29 12.42 -5.60
N THR A 210 23.99 12.20 -5.80
CA THR A 210 23.06 11.85 -4.72
C THR A 210 22.65 10.40 -4.85
N LYS A 211 22.84 9.61 -3.78
CA LYS A 211 22.36 8.23 -3.67
C LYS A 211 21.17 8.20 -2.73
N GLY A 212 20.07 7.64 -3.19
CA GLY A 212 18.88 7.36 -2.39
C GLY A 212 18.81 5.90 -1.99
N LYS A 213 18.29 5.62 -0.79
CA LYS A 213 17.82 4.30 -0.37
C LYS A 213 16.49 4.47 0.36
N HIS A 214 15.61 3.49 0.28
CA HIS A 214 14.41 3.46 1.10
C HIS A 214 14.31 2.14 1.86
N LYS A 215 13.62 2.17 3.00
CA LYS A 215 13.26 0.97 3.76
C LYS A 215 11.84 1.11 4.27
N SER A 216 10.97 0.18 3.92
CA SER A 216 9.60 0.09 4.43
C SER A 216 9.45 -1.11 5.36
N CYS A 217 8.51 -1.01 6.29
CA CYS A 217 8.10 -2.09 7.16
C CYS A 217 6.66 -1.84 7.59
N ALA A 218 5.80 -2.84 7.46
CA ALA A 218 4.44 -2.75 7.93
C ALA A 218 4.29 -3.34 9.34
N VAL A 219 3.46 -2.71 10.16
CA VAL A 219 3.12 -3.14 11.52
C VAL A 219 1.63 -3.39 11.55
N LEU A 220 1.25 -4.64 11.76
CA LEU A 220 -0.13 -5.09 11.86
C LEU A 220 -0.50 -5.27 13.32
N ASP A 221 -1.61 -4.67 13.74
CA ASP A 221 -2.14 -4.73 15.10
C ASP A 221 -3.56 -5.27 15.06
N VAL A 222 -3.80 -6.42 15.68
CA VAL A 222 -5.11 -7.05 15.81
C VAL A 222 -5.48 -7.04 17.28
N SER A 223 -6.62 -6.46 17.61
CA SER A 223 -7.12 -6.36 18.98
C SER A 223 -8.57 -6.81 19.07
N ALA A 224 -8.89 -7.46 20.19
CA ALA A 224 -10.22 -7.93 20.52
C ALA A 224 -10.57 -7.44 21.93
N ARG A 225 -11.71 -6.75 22.06
CA ARG A 225 -12.27 -6.34 23.34
C ARG A 225 -13.46 -7.25 23.67
N VAL A 226 -13.42 -7.82 24.86
CA VAL A 226 -14.39 -8.80 25.34
C VAL A 226 -14.98 -8.36 26.68
N LYS A 227 -16.14 -8.93 27.02
CA LYS A 227 -16.73 -8.79 28.35
C LYS A 227 -15.95 -9.63 29.36
N PRO A 228 -15.37 -9.04 30.42
CA PRO A 228 -14.51 -9.77 31.37
C PRO A 228 -15.26 -10.88 32.11
N GLU A 229 -16.57 -10.73 32.33
CA GLU A 229 -17.40 -11.73 33.02
C GLU A 229 -17.44 -13.07 32.26
N ARG A 230 -17.30 -13.02 30.93
CA ARG A 230 -17.30 -14.21 30.07
C ARG A 230 -15.94 -14.93 30.05
N TYR A 231 -14.87 -14.23 30.43
CA TYR A 231 -13.49 -14.71 30.33
C TYR A 231 -12.67 -14.36 31.60
N PRO A 232 -13.01 -14.93 32.76
CA PRO A 232 -12.29 -14.64 34.00
C PRO A 232 -10.83 -15.11 33.93
N GLY A 233 -9.92 -14.36 34.54
CA GLY A 233 -8.49 -14.69 34.62
C GLY A 233 -7.73 -14.58 33.29
N LEU A 234 -8.24 -13.82 32.32
CA LEU A 234 -7.65 -13.66 30.99
C LEU A 234 -6.20 -13.15 31.03
N GLU A 235 -5.89 -12.20 31.91
CA GLU A 235 -4.56 -11.61 32.08
C GLU A 235 -3.49 -12.62 32.52
N GLN A 236 -3.88 -13.64 33.29
CA GLN A 236 -2.98 -14.72 33.76
C GLN A 236 -2.51 -15.61 32.60
N LEU A 237 -3.15 -15.52 31.43
CA LEU A 237 -2.83 -16.34 30.28
C LEU A 237 -1.73 -15.75 29.40
N LYS A 238 -1.15 -14.59 29.74
CA LYS A 238 -0.20 -13.88 28.86
C LYS A 238 0.98 -14.75 28.41
N THR A 239 1.66 -15.43 29.32
CA THR A 239 2.84 -16.26 29.00
C THR A 239 2.46 -17.41 28.06
N ARG A 240 1.37 -18.11 28.38
CA ARG A 240 0.86 -19.22 27.58
C ARG A 240 0.34 -18.77 26.23
N ALA A 241 -0.36 -17.63 26.18
CA ALA A 241 -0.84 -17.03 24.95
C ALA A 241 0.32 -16.69 24.02
N THR A 242 1.40 -16.11 24.56
CA THR A 242 2.60 -15.75 23.78
C THR A 242 3.24 -16.97 23.13
N GLY A 243 3.39 -18.08 23.86
CA GLY A 243 3.92 -19.34 23.31
C GLY A 243 2.96 -20.08 22.38
N ALA A 244 1.65 -19.80 22.46
CA ALA A 244 0.64 -20.43 21.62
C ALA A 244 0.35 -19.67 20.32
N VAL A 245 0.80 -18.41 20.18
CA VAL A 245 0.58 -17.63 18.96
C VAL A 245 1.30 -18.29 17.79
N ARG A 246 0.55 -18.62 16.74
CA ARG A 246 1.10 -19.13 15.49
C ARG A 246 1.01 -18.04 14.43
N LEU A 247 2.16 -17.60 13.91
CA LEU A 247 2.27 -16.68 12.79
C LEU A 247 2.98 -17.35 11.60
N PRO A 248 2.85 -16.82 10.38
CA PRO A 248 3.68 -17.23 9.26
C PRO A 248 5.19 -17.07 9.57
N PRO A 249 6.07 -17.90 9.01
CA PRO A 249 7.47 -18.02 9.44
C PRO A 249 8.31 -16.74 9.28
N ARG A 250 7.96 -15.86 8.33
CA ARG A 250 8.67 -14.59 8.09
C ARG A 250 8.18 -13.43 8.93
N VAL A 251 7.03 -13.58 9.58
CA VAL A 251 6.38 -12.52 10.33
C VAL A 251 6.86 -12.56 11.77
N GLN A 252 7.37 -11.43 12.26
CA GLN A 252 7.87 -11.32 13.63
C GLN A 252 6.76 -10.85 14.57
N LEU A 253 6.50 -11.62 15.63
CA LEU A 253 5.63 -11.18 16.72
C LEU A 253 6.36 -10.11 17.54
N SER A 254 5.85 -8.88 17.52
CA SER A 254 6.48 -7.75 18.21
C SER A 254 5.91 -7.50 19.61
N ARG A 255 4.63 -7.80 19.83
CA ARG A 255 3.96 -7.53 21.11
C ARG A 255 2.71 -8.38 21.30
N VAL A 256 2.53 -8.88 22.52
CA VAL A 256 1.30 -9.50 23.01
C VAL A 256 0.84 -8.73 24.24
N ARG A 257 -0.41 -8.26 24.25
CA ARG A 257 -1.03 -7.66 25.44
C ARG A 257 -2.32 -8.38 25.76
N LEU A 258 -2.44 -8.82 27.00
CA LEU A 258 -3.68 -9.33 27.59
C LEU A 258 -3.98 -8.48 28.81
N ALA A 259 -5.23 -8.06 28.94
CA ALA A 259 -5.80 -7.52 30.17
C ALA A 259 -7.17 -8.20 30.38
N ALA A 260 -7.86 -7.89 31.49
CA ALA A 260 -9.16 -8.46 31.80
C ALA A 260 -10.20 -8.31 30.67
N ASP A 261 -10.24 -7.17 29.98
CA ASP A 261 -11.26 -6.85 28.96
C ASP A 261 -10.72 -6.82 27.51
N ARG A 262 -9.42 -7.00 27.31
CA ARG A 262 -8.79 -6.79 25.99
C ARG A 262 -7.63 -7.73 25.71
N LEU A 263 -7.51 -8.12 24.46
CA LEU A 263 -6.34 -8.77 23.90
C LEU A 263 -5.85 -7.98 22.69
N SER A 264 -4.54 -7.91 22.50
CA SER A 264 -3.95 -7.40 21.27
C SER A 264 -2.68 -8.15 20.91
N LEU A 265 -2.54 -8.43 19.62
CA LEU A 265 -1.33 -8.95 19.00
C LEU A 265 -0.81 -7.91 18.03
N ARG A 266 0.50 -7.70 18.05
CA ARG A 266 1.17 -6.85 17.07
C ARG A 266 2.26 -7.63 16.38
N ALA A 267 2.18 -7.69 15.06
CA ALA A 267 3.13 -8.36 14.20
C ALA A 267 3.84 -7.33 13.30
N ARG A 268 5.08 -7.64 12.95
CA ARG A 268 5.91 -6.87 12.03
C ARG A 268 6.04 -7.66 10.73
N LEU A 269 5.67 -7.02 9.64
CA LEU A 269 5.83 -7.51 8.28
C LEU A 269 6.95 -6.76 7.57
N SER A 270 7.56 -7.41 6.57
CA SER A 270 8.49 -6.75 5.66
C SER A 270 7.79 -5.69 4.80
N GLY A 271 8.59 -4.88 4.08
CA GLY A 271 8.10 -3.82 3.20
C GLY A 271 7.43 -4.32 1.92
N GLU A 272 7.69 -5.56 1.55
CA GLU A 272 7.25 -6.20 0.31
C GLU A 272 6.10 -7.18 0.57
N TRP A 273 5.18 -6.79 1.45
CA TRP A 273 3.96 -7.55 1.72
C TRP A 273 2.95 -7.40 0.57
N VAL A 274 2.08 -8.39 0.44
CA VAL A 274 0.94 -8.41 -0.50
C VAL A 274 -0.35 -8.67 0.27
N ALA A 275 -1.48 -8.21 -0.27
CA ALA A 275 -2.78 -8.46 0.32
C ALA A 275 -3.08 -9.95 0.45
N ARG A 276 -2.83 -10.70 -0.64
CA ARG A 276 -2.92 -12.16 -0.72
C ARG A 276 -1.77 -12.63 -1.59
N ALA A 277 -0.94 -13.54 -1.09
CA ALA A 277 0.13 -14.10 -1.89
C ALA A 277 -0.42 -15.23 -2.77
N GLU A 278 -0.21 -15.15 -4.07
CA GLU A 278 -0.43 -16.29 -4.96
C GLU A 278 0.65 -17.36 -4.73
N ARG A 279 0.40 -18.59 -5.18
CA ARG A 279 1.28 -19.75 -4.91
C ARG A 279 2.73 -19.50 -5.37
N ALA A 280 2.91 -18.74 -6.45
CA ALA A 280 4.22 -18.34 -6.96
C ALA A 280 4.90 -17.26 -6.09
N GLU A 281 4.14 -16.29 -5.58
CA GLU A 281 4.68 -15.17 -4.80
C GLU A 281 4.86 -15.48 -3.30
N ALA A 282 4.26 -16.57 -2.82
CA ALA A 282 4.29 -16.98 -1.41
C ALA A 282 5.71 -17.26 -0.88
N LEU A 283 6.66 -17.51 -1.79
CA LEU A 283 8.08 -17.71 -1.48
C LEU A 283 8.86 -16.39 -1.35
N GLU A 284 8.33 -15.26 -1.79
CA GLU A 284 9.04 -13.97 -1.80
C GLU A 284 8.35 -12.97 -0.88
N LYS A 285 7.02 -12.85 -1.00
CA LYS A 285 6.23 -11.80 -0.37
C LYS A 285 5.43 -12.32 0.81
N GLU A 286 5.29 -11.48 1.82
CA GLU A 286 4.48 -11.81 3.00
C GLU A 286 2.99 -11.55 2.75
N ASP A 287 2.15 -12.55 3.01
CA ASP A 287 0.69 -12.41 2.93
C ASP A 287 0.13 -11.73 4.18
N ALA A 288 -0.23 -10.45 4.04
CA ALA A 288 -0.77 -9.64 5.13
C ALA A 288 -2.16 -10.14 5.58
N SER A 289 -3.01 -10.58 4.66
CA SER A 289 -4.33 -11.09 5.01
C SER A 289 -4.22 -12.37 5.85
N ARG A 290 -3.38 -13.32 5.44
CA ARG A 290 -3.15 -14.58 6.15
C ARG A 290 -2.60 -14.30 7.53
N THR A 291 -1.67 -13.37 7.65
CA THR A 291 -1.11 -12.93 8.92
C THR A 291 -2.21 -12.40 9.85
N ALA A 292 -3.06 -11.49 9.37
CA ALA A 292 -4.17 -10.93 10.14
C ALA A 292 -5.16 -12.01 10.59
N THR A 293 -5.52 -12.94 9.71
CA THR A 293 -6.42 -14.06 10.03
C THR A 293 -5.80 -14.99 11.07
N MET A 294 -4.51 -15.35 10.95
CA MET A 294 -3.82 -16.18 11.94
C MET A 294 -3.69 -15.49 13.30
N MET A 295 -3.46 -14.17 13.32
CA MET A 295 -3.50 -13.38 14.55
C MET A 295 -4.89 -13.39 15.19
N LEU A 296 -5.95 -13.19 14.40
CA LEU A 296 -7.33 -13.23 14.89
C LEU A 296 -7.68 -14.62 15.45
N LEU A 297 -7.35 -15.69 14.73
CA LEU A 297 -7.54 -17.07 15.19
C LEU A 297 -6.76 -17.36 16.48
N SER A 298 -5.52 -16.87 16.58
CA SER A 298 -4.71 -17.00 17.80
C SER A 298 -5.39 -16.31 19.00
N LEU A 299 -5.95 -15.12 18.81
CA LEU A 299 -6.75 -14.44 19.85
C LEU A 299 -7.97 -15.28 20.26
N TYR A 300 -8.68 -15.84 19.29
CA TYR A 300 -9.83 -16.70 19.53
C TYR A 300 -9.49 -17.99 20.27
N GLN A 301 -8.33 -18.60 19.97
CA GLN A 301 -7.85 -19.77 20.70
C GLN A 301 -7.61 -19.46 22.17
N VAL A 302 -7.01 -18.30 22.47
CA VAL A 302 -6.81 -17.84 23.86
C VAL A 302 -8.14 -17.62 24.57
N LEU A 303 -9.10 -16.95 23.92
CA LEU A 303 -10.45 -16.73 24.45
C LEU A 303 -11.18 -18.06 24.72
N GLY A 304 -11.12 -19.00 23.76
CA GLY A 304 -11.71 -20.33 23.89
C GLY A 304 -11.09 -21.13 25.04
N TYR A 305 -9.78 -21.02 25.23
CA TYR A 305 -9.08 -21.64 26.36
C TYR A 305 -9.52 -21.04 27.70
N ALA A 306 -9.56 -19.70 27.82
CA ALA A 306 -10.02 -19.01 29.02
C ALA A 306 -11.42 -19.45 29.43
N ARG A 307 -12.35 -19.49 28.47
CA ARG A 307 -13.74 -19.94 28.70
C ARG A 307 -13.82 -21.39 29.17
N ARG A 308 -13.05 -22.30 28.56
CA ARG A 308 -13.02 -23.72 28.99
C ARG A 308 -12.44 -23.89 30.39
N ARG A 309 -11.40 -23.13 30.75
CA ARG A 309 -10.81 -23.14 32.10
C ARG A 309 -11.82 -22.67 33.13
N ALA A 310 -12.51 -21.55 32.88
CA ALA A 310 -13.55 -21.02 33.76
C ALA A 310 -14.66 -22.05 34.01
N LYS A 311 -15.15 -22.71 32.94
CA LYS A 311 -16.17 -23.76 33.06
C LYS A 311 -15.71 -24.95 33.92
N ARG A 312 -14.43 -25.36 33.79
CA ARG A 312 -13.85 -26.45 34.61
C ARG A 312 -13.69 -26.06 36.08
N GLN A 313 -13.28 -24.82 36.36
CA GLN A 313 -13.16 -24.31 37.72
C GLN A 313 -14.53 -24.22 38.40
N ALA A 314 -15.55 -23.70 37.70
CA ALA A 314 -16.92 -23.65 38.19
C ALA A 314 -17.52 -25.05 38.44
N ALA A 315 -17.18 -26.05 37.62
CA ALA A 315 -17.61 -27.42 37.84
C ALA A 315 -16.94 -28.06 39.07
N ARG A 316 -15.65 -27.78 39.30
CA ARG A 316 -14.91 -28.28 40.48
C ARG A 316 -15.40 -27.66 41.79
N GLY A 317 -15.64 -26.35 41.81
CA GLY A 317 -16.16 -25.66 42.99
C GLY A 317 -17.60 -26.04 43.37
N ARG A 318 -18.32 -26.80 42.53
CA ARG A 318 -19.63 -27.39 42.86
C ARG A 318 -19.54 -28.80 43.45
N LEU A 319 -18.38 -29.45 43.36
CA LEU A 319 -18.16 -30.83 43.82
C LEU A 319 -17.53 -30.91 45.22
N GLU A 320 -17.22 -29.76 45.83
CA GLU A 320 -16.89 -29.67 47.25
C GLU A 320 -18.13 -29.12 47.99
N PRO A 321 -19.07 -29.97 48.44
CA PRO A 321 -19.99 -29.57 49.48
C PRO A 321 -19.21 -29.41 50.79
N VAL A 322 -19.48 -28.30 51.48
CA VAL A 322 -19.10 -28.06 52.88
C VAL A 322 -19.66 -29.16 53.77
#